data_AF-A0A921Z508-F1
#
_entry.id   AF-A0A921Z508-F1
#
_cell.length_a   1.000
_cell.length_b   1.000
_cell.length_c   1.000
_cell.angle_alpha   90.00
_cell.angle_beta   90.00
_cell.angle_gamma   90.00
#
_symmetry.space_group_name_H-M   'P 1'
#
loop_
_entity.id
_entity.type
_entity.pdbx_description
1 polymer ?
#
loop_
_entity_poly.entity_id
_entity_poly.type
_entity_poly.pdbx_seq_one_letter_code
_entity_poly.pdbx_strand_id
1 'polypeptide(L)'
;MMSLVLFLLGGLLAATEGCGAGKQLIKSGGLTAYEKQAIVDAHNRLRQSVALGQVSSQPPAANMMEMTWDDELAATAQRWSDQCITAHDRAAQRDVGRFPVGQNLAATWTTRPPTEPSDSEPDFQKQINAWFDEVRIYGFKPISGGHGTGHYSQVRIIKSTLFNYYVLIAR
;
A
#
# COMPACT_ATOMS: atom_id res chain seq x y z
N MET A 1 -28.51 -46.70 32.99
CA MET A 1 -28.49 -46.20 31.60
C MET A 1 -28.04 -44.75 31.63
N MET A 2 -26.73 -44.49 31.58
CA MET A 2 -26.16 -43.15 31.50
C MET A 2 -25.77 -42.91 30.05
N SER A 3 -26.53 -42.08 29.34
CA SER A 3 -26.15 -41.60 28.01
C SER A 3 -25.45 -40.26 28.21
N LEU A 4 -24.12 -40.26 28.10
CA LEU A 4 -23.29 -39.07 28.13
C LEU A 4 -23.31 -38.47 26.72
N VAL A 5 -24.07 -37.40 26.50
CA VAL A 5 -24.02 -36.65 25.24
C VAL A 5 -22.81 -35.73 25.31
N LEU A 6 -21.73 -36.10 24.63
CA LEU A 6 -20.56 -35.24 24.41
C LEU A 6 -20.97 -34.12 23.44
N PHE A 7 -21.18 -32.91 23.95
CA PHE A 7 -21.18 -31.71 23.12
C PHE A 7 -19.73 -31.38 22.75
N LEU A 8 -19.31 -31.78 21.55
CA LEU A 8 -18.12 -31.23 20.92
C LEU A 8 -18.41 -29.77 20.55
N LEU A 9 -18.12 -28.85 21.48
CA LEU A 9 -17.89 -27.45 21.15
C LEU A 9 -16.59 -27.41 20.33
N GLY A 10 -16.72 -27.68 19.03
CA GLY A 10 -15.73 -27.32 18.02
C GLY A 10 -15.70 -25.80 17.95
N GLY A 11 -15.01 -25.18 18.91
CA GLY A 11 -14.56 -23.80 18.77
C GLY A 11 -13.72 -23.76 17.50
N LEU A 12 -14.25 -23.12 16.47
CA LEU A 12 -13.48 -22.70 15.32
C LEU A 12 -12.44 -21.72 15.89
N LEU A 13 -11.26 -22.23 16.24
CA LEU A 13 -10.07 -21.44 16.39
C LEU A 13 -9.85 -20.81 15.01
N ALA A 14 -10.41 -19.62 14.80
CA ALA A 14 -9.88 -18.70 13.82
C ALA A 14 -8.45 -18.48 14.27
N ALA A 15 -7.53 -19.22 13.67
CA ALA A 15 -6.12 -18.98 13.87
C ALA A 15 -5.89 -17.55 13.41
N THR A 16 -5.70 -16.63 14.35
CA THR A 16 -4.96 -15.41 14.06
C THR A 16 -3.52 -15.88 13.88
N GLU A 17 -3.22 -16.47 12.72
CA GLU A 17 -1.86 -16.69 12.30
C GLU A 17 -1.26 -15.29 12.15
N GLY A 18 -0.54 -14.84 13.18
CA GLY A 18 0.26 -13.62 13.07
C GLY A 18 1.21 -13.76 11.87
N CYS A 19 1.78 -12.65 11.41
CA CYS A 19 2.58 -12.55 10.18
C CYS A 19 3.83 -13.46 10.06
N GLY A 20 4.04 -14.40 10.97
CA GLY A 20 5.25 -15.18 11.14
C GLY A 20 6.25 -14.50 12.07
N ALA A 21 7.29 -15.25 12.45
CA ALA A 21 8.35 -14.73 13.30
C ALA A 21 9.04 -13.53 12.63
N GLY A 22 9.20 -12.44 13.39
CA GLY A 22 9.85 -11.24 12.89
C GLY A 22 9.04 -10.44 11.87
N LYS A 23 7.71 -10.59 11.85
CA LYS A 23 6.85 -9.74 11.02
C LYS A 23 5.67 -9.23 11.82
N GLN A 24 5.28 -7.99 11.57
CA GLN A 24 4.13 -7.38 12.20
C GLN A 24 3.32 -6.60 11.17
N LEU A 25 2.03 -6.91 11.10
CA LEU A 25 1.09 -6.05 10.42
C LEU A 25 0.80 -4.88 11.36
N ILE A 26 1.18 -3.68 10.93
CA ILE A 26 1.05 -2.46 11.72
C ILE A 26 -0.43 -2.07 11.85
N LYS A 27 -1.21 -2.34 10.79
CA LYS A 27 -2.61 -1.94 10.72
C LYS A 27 -3.44 -2.96 9.95
N SER A 28 -4.50 -3.42 10.59
CA SER A 28 -5.58 -4.23 10.00
C SER A 28 -6.94 -3.62 10.33
N GLY A 29 -7.99 -4.04 9.65
CA GLY A 29 -9.35 -3.53 9.87
C GLY A 29 -9.68 -2.20 9.17
N GLY A 30 -8.80 -1.73 8.28
CA GLY A 30 -9.04 -0.57 7.41
C GLY A 30 -8.45 0.74 7.93
N LEU A 31 -8.63 1.80 7.13
CA LEU A 31 -8.11 3.14 7.40
C LEU A 31 -9.20 4.10 7.85
N THR A 32 -8.84 5.01 8.75
CA THR A 32 -9.67 6.14 9.14
C THR A 32 -9.83 7.14 7.99
N ALA A 33 -10.89 7.96 8.04
CA ALA A 33 -11.10 9.01 7.03
C ALA A 33 -9.91 9.98 6.91
N TYR A 34 -9.26 10.28 8.03
CA TYR A 34 -8.07 11.14 8.06
C TYR A 34 -6.89 10.49 7.31
N GLU A 35 -6.61 9.21 7.56
CA GLU A 35 -5.54 8.48 6.86
C GLU A 35 -5.81 8.38 5.36
N LYS A 36 -7.06 8.07 4.98
CA LYS A 36 -7.48 8.04 3.57
C LYS A 36 -7.19 9.38 2.87
N GLN A 37 -7.60 10.48 3.50
CA GLN A 37 -7.38 11.82 2.96
C GLN A 37 -5.89 12.17 2.89
N ALA A 38 -5.13 11.91 3.95
CA ALA A 38 -3.69 12.19 3.98
C ALA A 38 -2.93 11.43 2.88
N ILE A 39 -3.32 10.20 2.59
CA ILE A 39 -2.74 9.41 1.49
C ILE A 39 -3.04 10.06 0.13
N VAL A 40 -4.29 10.44 -0.13
CA VAL A 40 -4.67 11.09 -1.40
C VAL A 40 -3.96 12.43 -1.57
N ASP A 41 -3.93 13.25 -0.51
CA ASP A 41 -3.29 14.56 -0.53
C ASP A 41 -1.79 14.46 -0.79
N ALA A 42 -1.11 13.48 -0.16
CA ALA A 42 0.31 13.24 -0.38
C ALA A 42 0.59 12.90 -1.86
N HIS A 43 -0.22 12.04 -2.47
CA HIS A 43 -0.08 11.72 -3.90
C HIS A 43 -0.36 12.93 -4.78
N ASN A 44 -1.47 13.64 -4.56
CA ASN A 44 -1.87 14.76 -5.38
C ASN A 44 -0.86 15.91 -5.31
N ARG A 45 -0.28 16.19 -4.14
CA ARG A 45 0.80 17.17 -3.99
C ARG A 45 2.02 16.82 -4.85
N LEU A 46 2.45 15.55 -4.82
CA LEU A 46 3.61 15.08 -5.60
C LEU A 46 3.31 15.03 -7.10
N ARG A 47 2.12 14.63 -7.49
CA ARG A 47 1.67 14.62 -8.89
C ARG A 47 1.56 16.03 -9.46
N GLN A 48 1.07 16.97 -8.66
CA GLN A 48 1.00 18.38 -9.01
C GLN A 48 2.39 18.97 -9.22
N SER A 49 3.38 18.65 -8.36
CA SER A 49 4.75 19.16 -8.55
C SER A 49 5.38 18.66 -9.86
N VAL A 50 5.14 17.40 -10.23
CA VAL A 50 5.52 16.86 -11.54
C VAL A 50 4.78 17.60 -12.66
N ALA A 51 3.46 17.77 -12.55
CA ALA A 51 2.64 18.41 -13.56
C ALA A 51 3.07 19.86 -13.86
N LEU A 52 3.42 20.61 -12.81
CA LEU A 52 3.90 21.98 -12.88
C LEU A 52 5.38 22.10 -13.33
N GLY A 53 6.06 21.00 -13.62
CA GLY A 53 7.47 21.00 -14.03
C GLY A 53 8.44 21.41 -12.90
N GLN A 54 8.03 21.27 -11.63
CA GLN A 54 8.87 21.60 -10.47
C GLN A 54 9.89 20.51 -10.14
N VAL A 55 9.79 19.36 -10.82
CA VAL A 55 10.72 18.24 -10.69
C VAL A 55 11.66 18.27 -11.88
N SER A 56 12.88 18.76 -11.68
CA SER A 56 13.82 19.10 -12.76
C SER A 56 14.19 17.95 -13.70
N SER A 57 14.12 16.69 -13.24
CA SER A 57 14.41 15.51 -14.08
C SER A 57 13.23 15.07 -14.95
N GLN A 58 12.07 15.73 -14.84
CA GLN A 58 10.82 15.30 -15.45
C GLN A 58 10.18 16.43 -16.26
N PRO A 59 9.63 16.14 -17.45
CA PRO A 59 8.83 17.12 -18.16
C PRO A 59 7.52 17.39 -17.41
N PRO A 60 6.97 18.61 -17.54
CA PRO A 60 5.64 18.92 -17.06
C PRO A 60 4.60 18.01 -17.73
N ALA A 61 3.48 17.76 -17.04
CA ALA A 61 2.43 16.88 -17.52
C ALA A 61 1.15 17.68 -17.77
N ALA A 62 0.69 17.70 -19.03
CA ALA A 62 -0.49 18.47 -19.43
C ALA A 62 -1.82 17.90 -18.89
N ASN A 63 -1.90 16.57 -18.74
CA ASN A 63 -3.15 15.85 -18.41
C ASN A 63 -3.02 15.02 -17.12
N MET A 64 -2.23 15.48 -16.14
CA MET A 64 -2.12 14.79 -14.85
C MET A 64 -3.42 14.96 -14.07
N MET A 65 -4.24 13.90 -14.00
CA MET A 65 -5.51 13.97 -13.28
C MET A 65 -5.30 13.91 -11.77
N GLU A 66 -6.17 14.60 -11.03
CA GLU A 66 -6.25 14.47 -9.57
C GLU A 66 -6.72 13.07 -9.18
N MET A 67 -6.07 12.48 -8.17
CA MET A 67 -6.47 11.20 -7.59
C MET A 67 -7.60 11.38 -6.60
N THR A 68 -8.50 10.41 -6.58
CA THR A 68 -9.57 10.29 -5.58
C THR A 68 -9.48 8.95 -4.85
N TRP A 69 -10.02 8.89 -3.64
CA TRP A 69 -10.08 7.66 -2.87
C TRP A 69 -11.07 6.66 -3.49
N ASP A 70 -10.73 5.37 -3.46
CA ASP A 70 -11.58 4.31 -3.96
C ASP A 70 -11.66 3.17 -2.92
N ASP A 71 -12.84 2.98 -2.33
CA ASP A 71 -13.02 2.00 -1.25
C ASP A 71 -12.94 0.54 -1.74
N GLU A 72 -13.25 0.25 -3.01
CA GLU A 72 -13.11 -1.11 -3.58
C GLU A 72 -11.63 -1.49 -3.68
N LEU A 73 -10.81 -0.55 -4.17
CA LEU A 73 -9.37 -0.72 -4.26
C LEU A 73 -8.77 -0.84 -2.86
N ALA A 74 -9.13 0.06 -1.94
CA ALA A 74 -8.66 0.02 -0.56
C ALA A 74 -9.01 -1.28 0.18
N ALA A 75 -10.22 -1.81 -0.04
CA ALA A 75 -10.60 -3.10 0.55
C ALA A 75 -9.76 -4.25 -0.02
N THR A 76 -9.47 -4.22 -1.31
CA THR A 76 -8.54 -5.17 -1.95
C THR A 76 -7.12 -5.01 -1.41
N ALA A 77 -6.71 -3.78 -1.11
CA ALA A 77 -5.45 -3.48 -0.45
C ALA A 77 -5.35 -3.99 0.98
N GLN A 78 -6.41 -3.81 1.77
CA GLN A 78 -6.41 -4.32 3.12
C GLN A 78 -6.33 -5.85 3.11
N ARG A 79 -7.13 -6.52 2.28
CA ARG A 79 -7.16 -8.00 2.19
C ARG A 79 -5.82 -8.62 1.84
N TRP A 80 -5.01 -7.96 1.00
CA TRP A 80 -3.68 -8.47 0.68
C TRP A 80 -2.63 -8.08 1.73
N SER A 81 -2.76 -6.91 2.38
CA SER A 81 -1.92 -6.53 3.54
C SER A 81 -2.08 -7.51 4.70
N ASP A 82 -3.31 -7.95 4.94
CA ASP A 82 -3.68 -8.87 6.01
C ASP A 82 -2.99 -10.24 5.89
N GLN A 83 -2.46 -10.60 4.71
CA GLN A 83 -1.70 -11.84 4.52
C GLN A 83 -0.23 -11.73 4.96
N CYS A 84 0.24 -10.52 5.28
CA CYS A 84 1.62 -10.24 5.68
C CYS A 84 2.69 -10.70 4.66
N ILE A 85 2.35 -10.69 3.38
CA ILE A 85 3.23 -11.07 2.27
C ILE A 85 3.84 -9.80 1.66
N THR A 86 5.17 -9.69 1.67
CA THR A 86 5.93 -8.60 1.03
C THR A 86 6.23 -8.91 -0.43
N ALA A 87 5.21 -9.30 -1.18
CA ALA A 87 5.31 -9.59 -2.61
C ALA A 87 4.02 -9.14 -3.31
N HIS A 88 4.12 -8.89 -4.61
CA HIS A 88 2.95 -8.53 -5.40
C HIS A 88 1.99 -9.71 -5.52
N ASP A 89 0.70 -9.43 -5.42
CA ASP A 89 -0.32 -10.41 -5.81
C ASP A 89 -0.34 -10.61 -7.33
N ARG A 90 -1.12 -11.60 -7.79
CA ARG A 90 -1.41 -11.76 -9.20
C ARG A 90 -2.42 -10.70 -9.64
N ALA A 91 -2.33 -10.25 -10.90
CA ALA A 91 -3.26 -9.26 -11.46
C ALA A 91 -4.74 -9.66 -11.25
N ALA A 92 -5.07 -10.93 -11.51
CA ALA A 92 -6.42 -11.46 -11.29
C ALA A 92 -6.95 -11.36 -9.84
N GLN A 93 -6.08 -11.11 -8.86
CA GLN A 93 -6.47 -10.95 -7.45
C GLN A 93 -6.72 -9.48 -7.09
N ARG A 94 -6.13 -8.53 -7.81
CA ARG A 94 -6.24 -7.09 -7.54
C ARG A 94 -7.07 -6.30 -8.56
N ASP A 95 -7.20 -6.83 -9.77
CA ASP A 95 -7.98 -6.19 -10.83
C ASP A 95 -9.45 -6.13 -10.44
N VAL A 96 -10.09 -5.00 -10.72
CA VAL A 96 -11.52 -4.80 -10.50
C VAL A 96 -12.25 -4.83 -11.84
N GLY A 97 -13.56 -5.06 -11.82
CA GLY A 97 -14.36 -5.11 -13.05
C GLY A 97 -14.30 -3.83 -13.90
N ARG A 98 -13.86 -2.72 -13.30
CA ARG A 98 -13.73 -1.41 -13.94
C ARG A 98 -12.43 -1.26 -14.74
N PHE A 99 -11.32 -1.83 -14.29
CA PHE A 99 -9.99 -1.66 -14.90
C PHE A 99 -8.90 -2.54 -14.24
N PRO A 100 -7.79 -2.81 -14.95
CA PRO A 100 -6.58 -3.37 -14.34
C PRO A 100 -5.97 -2.44 -13.28
N VAL A 101 -5.44 -3.02 -12.21
CA VAL A 101 -4.95 -2.30 -11.03
C VAL A 101 -3.44 -2.49 -10.90
N GLY A 102 -2.70 -1.39 -10.76
CA GLY A 102 -1.29 -1.37 -10.32
C GLY A 102 -1.16 -1.45 -8.80
N GLN A 103 0.04 -1.76 -8.30
CA GLN A 103 0.28 -1.97 -6.88
C GLN A 103 1.66 -1.44 -6.48
N ASN A 104 1.71 -0.63 -5.41
CA ASN A 104 2.95 -0.27 -4.74
C ASN A 104 2.98 -0.93 -3.35
N LEU A 105 4.11 -1.54 -3.01
CA LEU A 105 4.34 -2.16 -1.71
C LEU A 105 5.39 -1.37 -0.95
N ALA A 106 5.20 -1.26 0.36
CA ALA A 106 6.17 -0.74 1.28
C ALA A 106 6.35 -1.74 2.43
N ALA A 107 7.61 -1.89 2.83
CA ALA A 107 7.94 -2.59 4.04
C ALA A 107 9.05 -1.84 4.77
N THR A 108 9.00 -1.84 6.09
CA THR A 108 10.03 -1.22 6.93
C THR A 108 10.62 -2.27 7.86
N TRP A 109 11.93 -2.19 8.09
CA TRP A 109 12.67 -3.10 8.96
C TRP A 109 13.26 -2.32 10.13
N THR A 110 13.17 -2.88 11.34
CA THR A 110 13.76 -2.27 12.53
C THR A 110 14.17 -3.32 13.56
N THR A 111 15.37 -3.16 14.12
CA THR A 111 15.81 -3.92 15.30
C THR A 111 15.46 -3.21 16.61
N ARG A 112 15.06 -1.93 16.55
CA ARG A 112 14.68 -1.13 17.72
C ARG A 112 13.29 -1.56 18.22
N PRO A 113 13.13 -1.93 19.51
CA PRO A 113 11.83 -2.12 20.14
C PRO A 113 10.92 -0.88 20.00
N PRO A 114 9.59 -1.04 19.89
CA PRO A 114 8.70 0.10 19.82
C PRO A 114 8.70 0.74 21.21
N THR A 115 9.06 2.01 21.27
CA THR A 115 9.12 2.77 22.53
C THR A 115 7.97 3.77 22.62
N GLU A 116 7.41 4.17 21.48
CA GLU A 116 6.31 5.13 21.37
C GLU A 116 5.15 4.55 20.57
N PRO A 117 3.90 5.01 20.78
CA PRO A 117 2.74 4.55 20.01
C PRO A 117 2.92 4.68 18.49
N SER A 118 3.58 5.75 18.04
CA SER A 118 3.86 5.99 16.61
C SER A 118 4.74 4.92 15.96
N ASP A 119 5.53 4.16 16.74
CA ASP A 119 6.33 3.05 16.21
C ASP A 119 5.46 1.88 15.72
N SER A 120 4.19 1.85 16.14
CA SER A 120 3.20 0.84 15.77
C SER A 120 2.08 1.42 14.90
N GLU A 121 2.28 2.59 14.29
CA GLU A 121 1.35 3.21 13.35
C GLU A 121 2.01 3.35 11.96
N PRO A 122 1.25 3.19 10.86
CA PRO A 122 1.81 3.32 9.52
C PRO A 122 2.11 4.78 9.18
N ASP A 123 3.37 5.06 8.85
CA ASP A 123 3.77 6.36 8.30
C ASP A 123 3.60 6.37 6.76
N PHE A 124 2.36 6.55 6.32
CA PHE A 124 2.03 6.57 4.89
C PHE A 124 2.82 7.64 4.13
N GLN A 125 2.95 8.84 4.69
CA GLN A 125 3.63 9.95 4.03
C GLN A 125 5.10 9.62 3.75
N LYS A 126 5.80 9.01 4.72
CA LYS A 126 7.18 8.55 4.52
C LYS A 126 7.29 7.51 3.40
N GLN A 127 6.40 6.52 3.35
CA GLN A 127 6.45 5.49 2.31
C GLN A 127 6.14 6.06 0.92
N ILE A 128 5.17 6.97 0.82
CA ILE A 128 4.80 7.65 -0.42
C ILE A 128 5.96 8.51 -0.93
N ASN A 129 6.62 9.25 -0.04
CA ASN A 129 7.82 10.01 -0.39
C ASN A 129 8.97 9.07 -0.82
N ALA A 130 9.15 7.92 -0.17
CA ALA A 130 10.17 6.95 -0.55
C ALA A 130 9.93 6.38 -1.96
N TRP A 131 8.69 6.07 -2.31
CA TRP A 131 8.32 5.69 -3.68
C TRP A 131 8.59 6.81 -4.67
N PHE A 132 8.30 8.07 -4.29
CA PHE A 132 8.54 9.21 -5.15
C PHE A 132 10.03 9.52 -5.34
N ASP A 133 10.86 9.32 -4.32
CA ASP A 133 12.30 9.58 -4.35
C ASP A 133 13.05 8.75 -5.41
N GLU A 134 12.46 7.66 -5.91
CA GLU A 134 13.00 6.95 -7.09
C GLU A 134 13.12 7.86 -8.32
N VAL A 135 12.43 9.00 -8.36
CA VAL A 135 12.58 10.06 -9.37
C VAL A 135 14.02 10.54 -9.56
N ARG A 136 14.85 10.42 -8.50
CA ARG A 136 16.27 10.80 -8.53
C ARG A 136 17.09 9.93 -9.47
N ILE A 137 16.68 8.69 -9.68
CA ILE A 137 17.34 7.72 -10.57
C ILE A 137 16.48 7.39 -11.80
N TYR A 138 15.27 7.94 -11.88
CA TYR A 138 14.39 7.78 -13.03
C TYR A 138 14.71 8.82 -14.12
N GLY A 139 15.39 8.37 -15.17
CA GLY A 139 15.44 9.12 -16.43
C GLY A 139 14.10 9.05 -17.15
N PHE A 140 13.54 10.19 -17.57
CA PHE A 140 12.26 10.22 -18.28
C PHE A 140 12.32 9.37 -19.55
N LYS A 141 11.52 8.30 -19.55
CA LYS A 141 11.46 7.31 -20.63
C LYS A 141 10.07 6.64 -20.63
N PRO A 142 9.70 5.90 -21.68
CA PRO A 142 8.51 5.05 -21.63
C PRO A 142 8.53 4.18 -20.37
N ILE A 143 7.38 4.01 -19.73
CA ILE A 143 7.27 3.16 -18.55
C ILE A 143 7.56 1.72 -18.99
N SER A 144 8.77 1.25 -18.72
CA SER A 144 9.21 -0.13 -18.89
C SER A 144 9.56 -0.69 -17.52
N GLY A 145 9.35 -1.99 -17.32
CA GLY A 145 9.63 -2.68 -16.06
C GLY A 145 11.12 -2.69 -15.73
N GLY A 146 11.64 -1.58 -15.22
CA GLY A 146 13.02 -1.38 -14.81
C GLY A 146 13.18 -1.52 -13.29
N HIS A 147 14.34 -2.02 -12.87
CA HIS A 147 14.67 -2.15 -11.45
C HIS A 147 14.72 -0.77 -10.76
N GLY A 148 14.06 -0.66 -9.60
CA GLY A 148 14.21 0.47 -8.67
C GLY A 148 13.48 1.77 -9.03
N THR A 149 12.60 1.78 -10.03
CA THR A 149 11.79 2.99 -10.38
C THR A 149 10.31 2.71 -10.63
N GLY A 150 9.89 1.47 -10.31
CA GLY A 150 8.52 1.02 -10.53
C GLY A 150 7.52 1.84 -9.70
N HIS A 151 7.85 2.13 -8.45
CA HIS A 151 6.95 2.84 -7.55
C HIS A 151 6.73 4.28 -8.01
N TYR A 152 7.80 5.01 -8.33
CA TYR A 152 7.69 6.37 -8.86
C TYR A 152 6.91 6.42 -10.17
N SER A 153 7.19 5.49 -11.08
CA SER A 153 6.50 5.44 -12.38
C SER A 153 4.98 5.28 -12.23
N GLN A 154 4.54 4.56 -11.18
CA GLN A 154 3.14 4.39 -10.83
C GLN A 154 2.53 5.64 -10.17
N VAL A 155 3.30 6.35 -9.33
CA VAL A 155 2.85 7.62 -8.70
C VAL A 155 2.57 8.70 -9.74
N ARG A 156 3.37 8.79 -10.81
CA ARG A 156 3.23 9.83 -11.87
C ARG A 156 2.30 9.46 -13.03
N ILE A 157 1.56 8.36 -12.95
CA ILE A 157 0.68 7.95 -14.04
C ILE A 157 -0.45 8.98 -14.24
N ILE A 158 -0.76 9.40 -15.47
CA ILE A 158 -1.75 10.48 -15.70
C ILE A 158 -3.20 10.13 -15.33
N LYS A 159 -3.48 8.87 -14.94
CA LYS A 159 -4.81 8.38 -14.55
C LYS A 159 -5.23 8.88 -13.15
N SER A 160 -6.54 8.98 -12.92
CA SER A 160 -7.18 9.62 -11.76
C SER A 160 -7.50 8.66 -10.60
N THR A 161 -7.17 7.38 -10.74
CA THR A 161 -7.50 6.37 -9.71
C THR A 161 -6.27 6.06 -8.88
N LEU A 162 -6.44 6.03 -7.56
CA LEU A 162 -5.42 5.60 -6.60
C LEU A 162 -5.03 4.14 -6.91
N PHE A 163 -3.73 3.87 -6.93
CA PHE A 163 -3.20 2.51 -7.09
C PHE A 163 -2.77 1.99 -5.71
N ASN A 164 -3.10 0.74 -5.42
CA ASN A 164 -3.14 0.22 -4.04
C ASN A 164 -1.80 0.30 -3.29
N TYR A 165 -1.88 0.62 -1.99
CA TYR A 165 -0.76 0.76 -1.05
C TYR A 165 -0.79 -0.33 0.03
N TYR A 166 0.40 -0.74 0.46
CA TYR A 166 0.59 -1.74 1.53
C TYR A 166 1.82 -1.32 2.34
N VAL A 167 1.72 -1.25 3.67
CA VAL A 167 2.89 -1.04 4.55
C VAL A 167 2.98 -2.20 5.54
N LEU A 168 4.01 -3.04 5.40
CA LEU A 168 4.33 -4.09 6.39
C LEU A 168 5.59 -3.67 7.19
N ILE A 169 5.53 -3.52 8.51
CA ILE A 169 6.77 -3.48 9.30
C ILE A 169 7.17 -4.92 9.60
N ALA A 170 8.23 -5.38 8.96
CA ALA A 170 8.89 -6.60 9.39
C ALA A 170 9.90 -6.24 10.50
N ARG A 171 9.97 -7.06 11.55
CA ARG A 171 10.97 -6.98 12.62
C ARG A 171 12.03 -8.04 12.41
#